data_AF-A0AAV9BD63-F1
#
_entry.id   AF-A0AAV9BD63-F1
#
_cell.length_a   1.000
_cell.length_b   1.000
_cell.length_c   1.000
_cell.angle_alpha   90.00
_cell.angle_beta   90.00
_cell.angle_gamma   90.00
#
_symmetry.space_group_name_H-M   'P 1'
#
loop_
_entity.id
_entity.type
_entity.pdbx_description
1 polymer ?
#
loop_
_entity_poly.entity_id
_entity_poly.type
_entity_poly.pdbx_seq_one_letter_code
_entity_poly.pdbx_strand_id
1 'polypeptide(L)'
;MPFAPFVGVNHHGQSVLFGCGLLSNENIETYIWLFKAVAQVFPESRHRLCLWHIMKKLPEKLGIFKNYDEIKKRMKSIVYESLTHGDFDTNWLQMVEEHGLLENAWLSSLFTDRLRWVPVYVKETFWTGMSTTQRSESMNAFFDDYVNSKTTLKQFVEQYDNALKSKVEKEEKADFHSINSIIPLLMEFYFEKQFQEAYTHDCYKLMYEEVFY
;
A
#
# COMPACT_ATOMS: atom_id res chain seq x y z
N MET A 1 -20.30 5.41 11.37
CA MET A 1 -19.37 6.47 10.92
C MET A 1 -18.13 5.77 10.41
N PRO A 2 -17.90 5.73 9.09
CA PRO A 2 -16.74 5.06 8.54
C PRO A 2 -15.43 5.77 8.89
N PHE A 3 -14.38 4.98 9.08
CA PHE A 3 -13.04 5.43 9.45
C PHE A 3 -12.06 5.08 8.32
N ALA A 4 -11.34 6.08 7.82
CA ALA A 4 -10.36 5.94 6.76
C ALA A 4 -8.96 6.28 7.29
N PRO A 5 -8.15 5.29 7.72
CA PRO A 5 -6.79 5.55 8.20
C PRO A 5 -5.85 5.91 7.04
N PHE A 6 -5.00 6.90 7.26
CA PHE A 6 -3.88 7.23 6.40
C PHE A 6 -2.61 6.63 6.98
N VAL A 7 -2.09 5.60 6.34
CA VAL A 7 -0.91 4.87 6.80
C VAL A 7 0.24 5.14 5.85
N GLY A 8 1.44 5.29 6.39
CA GLY A 8 2.64 5.07 5.59
C GLY A 8 3.74 4.38 6.38
N VAL A 9 4.97 4.66 5.96
CA VAL A 9 6.17 4.00 6.44
C VAL A 9 7.15 5.08 6.90
N ASN A 10 7.69 4.94 8.10
CA ASN A 10 8.70 5.86 8.60
C ASN A 10 10.11 5.51 8.09
N HIS A 11 11.13 6.28 8.49
CA HIS A 11 12.52 6.06 8.07
C HIS A 11 13.16 4.78 8.64
N HIS A 12 12.46 4.04 9.52
CA HIS A 12 12.86 2.70 9.97
C HIS A 12 12.19 1.58 9.18
N GLY A 13 11.42 1.91 8.13
CA GLY A 13 10.69 0.90 7.37
C GLY A 13 9.45 0.35 8.10
N GLN A 14 9.06 0.94 9.23
CA GLN A 14 7.93 0.49 10.05
C GLN A 14 6.63 1.17 9.63
N SER A 15 5.50 0.47 9.74
CA SER A 15 4.20 1.05 9.39
C SER A 15 3.72 2.02 10.48
N VAL A 16 3.34 3.23 10.07
CA VAL A 16 2.93 4.34 10.93
C VAL A 16 1.62 4.96 10.44
N LEU A 17 0.85 5.54 11.36
CA LEU A 17 -0.38 6.23 11.05
C LEU A 17 -0.10 7.73 10.92
N PHE A 18 -0.32 8.29 9.73
CA PHE A 18 -0.16 9.73 9.47
C PHE A 18 -1.42 10.53 9.83
N GLY A 19 -2.57 9.88 9.89
CA GLY A 19 -3.83 10.55 10.22
C GLY A 19 -5.03 9.67 9.90
N CYS A 20 -6.22 10.26 9.91
CA CYS A 20 -7.44 9.60 9.49
C CYS A 20 -8.51 10.57 9.00
N GLY A 21 -9.41 10.07 8.16
CA GLY A 21 -10.70 10.70 7.86
C GLY A 21 -11.83 10.02 8.61
N LEU A 22 -12.70 10.80 9.26
CA LEU A 22 -14.01 10.35 9.71
C LEU A 22 -15.04 10.74 8.65
N LEU A 23 -15.70 9.74 8.07
CA LEU A 23 -16.61 9.92 6.96
C LEU A 23 -18.05 9.89 7.47
N SER A 24 -18.94 10.63 6.80
CA SER A 24 -20.38 10.59 7.12
C SER A 24 -21.01 9.27 6.65
N ASN A 25 -20.54 8.72 5.53
CA ASN A 25 -21.00 7.46 4.93
C ASN A 25 -19.94 6.87 3.98
N GLU A 26 -20.22 5.68 3.40
CA GLU A 26 -19.32 4.96 2.46
C GLU A 26 -19.75 5.11 1.00
N ASN A 27 -20.18 6.30 0.58
CA ASN A 27 -20.53 6.55 -0.82
C ASN A 27 -19.34 7.09 -1.65
N ILE A 28 -19.48 7.01 -2.97
CA ILE A 28 -18.44 7.43 -3.93
C ILE A 28 -18.07 8.91 -3.74
N GLU A 29 -19.05 9.77 -3.50
CA GLU A 29 -18.85 11.21 -3.34
C GLU A 29 -17.96 11.54 -2.13
N THR A 30 -18.17 10.82 -1.03
CA THR A 30 -17.41 10.99 0.22
C THR A 30 -15.96 10.57 0.02
N TYR A 31 -15.69 9.49 -0.71
CA TYR A 31 -14.33 9.09 -1.08
C TYR A 31 -13.68 10.07 -2.07
N ILE A 32 -14.42 10.58 -3.06
CA ILE A 32 -13.93 11.61 -3.99
C ILE A 32 -13.51 12.86 -3.21
N TRP A 33 -14.32 13.30 -2.26
CA TRP A 33 -14.00 14.43 -1.40
C TRP A 33 -12.71 14.17 -0.60
N LEU A 34 -12.60 12.99 0.03
CA LEU A 34 -11.42 12.62 0.82
C LEU A 34 -10.15 12.66 -0.03
N PHE A 35 -10.18 12.05 -1.22
CA PHE A 35 -9.02 12.04 -2.12
C PHE A 35 -8.66 13.44 -2.64
N LYS A 36 -9.64 14.29 -2.92
CA LYS A 36 -9.39 15.69 -3.29
C LYS A 36 -8.74 16.46 -2.14
N ALA A 37 -9.21 16.29 -0.90
CA ALA A 37 -8.63 16.94 0.26
C ALA A 37 -7.17 16.52 0.48
N VAL A 38 -6.88 15.22 0.36
CA VAL A 38 -5.51 14.69 0.46
C VAL A 38 -4.60 15.28 -0.63
N ALA A 39 -5.08 15.33 -1.87
CA ALA A 39 -4.30 15.90 -2.98
C ALA A 39 -4.03 17.41 -2.83
N GLN A 40 -4.89 18.15 -2.13
CA GLN A 40 -4.67 19.57 -1.83
C GLN A 40 -3.59 19.79 -0.77
N VAL A 41 -3.54 18.93 0.25
CA VAL A 41 -2.57 19.04 1.34
C VAL A 41 -1.21 18.47 0.93
N PHE A 42 -1.19 17.46 0.06
CA PHE A 42 0.02 16.80 -0.41
C PHE A 42 0.15 16.86 -1.95
N PRO A 43 0.32 18.06 -2.54
CA PRO A 43 0.30 18.23 -3.99
C PRO A 43 1.45 17.52 -4.71
N GLU A 44 2.60 17.40 -4.06
CA GLU A 44 3.78 16.73 -4.62
C GLU A 44 3.76 15.21 -4.41
N SER A 45 2.78 14.68 -3.67
CA SER A 45 2.68 13.24 -3.43
C SER A 45 2.18 12.52 -4.67
N ARG A 46 2.86 11.42 -5.02
CA ARG A 46 2.39 10.51 -6.05
C ARG A 46 1.27 9.63 -5.48
N HIS A 47 0.10 9.70 -6.10
CA HIS A 47 -1.06 8.91 -5.70
C HIS A 47 -1.18 7.64 -6.54
N ARG A 48 -1.44 6.52 -5.87
CA ARG A 48 -1.67 5.22 -6.50
C ARG A 48 -2.85 4.51 -5.85
N LEU A 49 -3.51 3.67 -6.63
CA LEU A 49 -4.56 2.80 -6.10
C LEU A 49 -3.91 1.52 -5.56
N CYS A 50 -4.37 1.10 -4.38
CA CYS A 50 -3.84 -0.09 -3.72
C CYS A 50 -4.24 -1.35 -4.49
N LEU A 51 -3.24 -2.04 -5.06
CA LEU A 51 -3.45 -3.26 -5.83
C LEU A 51 -4.20 -4.33 -5.03
N TRP A 52 -3.90 -4.52 -3.74
CA TRP A 52 -4.63 -5.49 -2.90
C TRP A 52 -6.13 -5.19 -2.84
N HIS A 53 -6.52 -3.93 -2.66
CA HIS A 53 -7.94 -3.54 -2.62
C HIS A 53 -8.63 -3.75 -3.96
N ILE A 54 -7.94 -3.47 -5.08
CA ILE A 54 -8.41 -3.81 -6.41
C ILE A 54 -8.62 -5.32 -6.51
N MET A 55 -7.60 -6.10 -6.11
CA MET A 55 -7.62 -7.55 -6.19
C MET A 55 -8.71 -8.19 -5.31
N LYS A 56 -8.99 -7.57 -4.15
CA LYS A 56 -10.05 -7.99 -3.21
C LYS A 56 -11.46 -7.74 -3.77
N LYS A 57 -11.63 -6.78 -4.68
CA LYS A 57 -12.94 -6.48 -5.31
C LYS A 57 -13.28 -7.41 -6.47
N LEU A 58 -12.34 -8.21 -6.99
CA LEU A 58 -12.62 -9.14 -8.11
C LEU A 58 -13.81 -10.08 -7.85
N PRO A 59 -13.92 -10.78 -6.69
CA PRO A 59 -15.04 -11.67 -6.45
C PRO A 59 -16.38 -10.94 -6.44
N GLU A 60 -16.42 -9.72 -5.89
CA GLU A 60 -17.63 -8.89 -5.87
C GLU A 60 -18.03 -8.47 -7.29
N LYS A 61 -17.07 -8.09 -8.13
CA LYS A 61 -17.32 -7.52 -9.46
C LYS A 61 -17.49 -8.53 -10.57
N LEU A 62 -16.82 -9.69 -10.45
CA LEU A 62 -16.73 -10.71 -11.49
C LEU A 62 -17.18 -12.10 -11.01
N GLY A 63 -17.54 -12.27 -9.74
CA GLY A 63 -17.96 -13.57 -9.21
C GLY A 63 -19.27 -14.11 -9.79
N ILE A 64 -20.04 -13.26 -10.48
CA ILE A 64 -21.26 -13.66 -11.19
C ILE A 64 -21.00 -14.45 -12.48
N PHE A 65 -19.78 -14.38 -13.03
CA PHE A 65 -19.43 -15.06 -14.28
C PHE A 65 -19.07 -16.52 -14.00
N LYS A 66 -19.59 -17.45 -14.82
CA LYS A 66 -19.36 -18.90 -14.63
C LYS A 66 -17.89 -19.29 -14.71
N ASN A 67 -17.11 -18.58 -15.51
CA ASN A 67 -15.67 -18.76 -15.71
C ASN A 67 -14.82 -17.84 -14.81
N TYR A 68 -15.37 -17.36 -13.68
CA TYR A 68 -14.69 -16.42 -12.78
C TYR A 68 -13.29 -16.88 -12.35
N ASP A 69 -13.10 -18.15 -12.00
CA ASP A 69 -11.79 -18.65 -11.55
C ASP A 69 -10.72 -18.55 -12.64
N GLU A 70 -11.10 -18.79 -13.89
CA GLU A 70 -10.23 -18.64 -15.05
C GLU A 70 -9.89 -17.17 -15.30
N ILE A 71 -10.91 -16.30 -15.30
CA ILE A 71 -10.74 -14.84 -15.42
C ILE A 71 -9.80 -14.32 -14.33
N LYS A 72 -10.03 -14.72 -13.08
CA LYS A 72 -9.22 -14.32 -11.92
C LYS A 72 -7.78 -14.78 -12.07
N LYS A 73 -7.55 -16.02 -12.51
CA LYS A 73 -6.20 -16.56 -12.74
C LYS A 73 -5.50 -15.78 -13.86
N ARG A 74 -6.17 -15.56 -14.98
CA ARG A 74 -5.63 -14.81 -16.13
C ARG A 74 -5.31 -13.37 -15.75
N MET A 75 -6.22 -12.68 -15.08
CA MET A 75 -6.01 -11.31 -14.59
C MET A 75 -4.82 -11.21 -13.61
N LYS A 76 -4.66 -12.18 -12.70
CA LYS A 76 -3.49 -12.22 -11.81
C LYS A 76 -2.19 -12.36 -12.59
N SER A 77 -2.10 -13.32 -13.51
CA SER A 77 -0.92 -13.50 -14.36
C SER A 77 -0.59 -12.22 -15.12
N ILE A 78 -1.58 -11.59 -15.76
CA ILE A 78 -1.38 -10.32 -16.48
C ILE A 78 -0.84 -9.22 -15.55
N VAL A 79 -1.46 -9.03 -14.38
CA VAL A 79 -1.08 -7.94 -13.46
C VAL A 79 0.32 -8.13 -12.86
N TYR A 80 0.66 -9.35 -12.46
CA TYR A 80 1.90 -9.63 -11.72
C TYR A 80 3.08 -10.05 -12.60
N GLU A 81 2.83 -10.58 -13.81
CA GLU A 81 3.87 -11.17 -14.67
C GLU A 81 4.18 -10.32 -15.91
N SER A 82 3.43 -9.25 -16.18
CA SER A 82 3.72 -8.34 -17.31
C SER A 82 5.06 -7.62 -17.11
N LEU A 83 5.94 -7.71 -18.11
CA LEU A 83 7.28 -7.12 -18.08
C LEU A 83 7.32 -5.72 -18.70
N THR A 84 6.50 -5.49 -19.74
CA THR A 84 6.38 -4.21 -20.44
C THR A 84 4.94 -3.65 -20.39
N HIS A 85 4.80 -2.36 -20.68
CA HIS A 85 3.50 -1.70 -20.81
C HIS A 85 2.67 -2.31 -21.94
N GLY A 86 3.32 -2.64 -23.07
CA GLY A 86 2.67 -3.27 -24.23
C GLY A 86 2.18 -4.68 -23.94
N ASP A 87 2.94 -5.48 -23.18
CA ASP A 87 2.51 -6.81 -22.77
C ASP A 87 1.25 -6.73 -21.92
N PHE A 88 1.20 -5.80 -20.96
CA PHE A 88 0.03 -5.60 -20.12
C PHE A 88 -1.18 -5.19 -20.96
N ASP A 89 -1.05 -4.12 -21.77
CA ASP A 89 -2.16 -3.58 -22.54
C ASP A 89 -2.73 -4.63 -23.50
N THR A 90 -1.87 -5.36 -24.21
CA THR A 90 -2.28 -6.40 -25.15
C THR A 90 -2.97 -7.57 -24.45
N ASN A 91 -2.34 -8.14 -23.41
CA ASN A 91 -2.92 -9.30 -22.73
C ASN A 91 -4.20 -8.95 -21.95
N TRP A 92 -4.29 -7.72 -21.42
CA TRP A 92 -5.50 -7.24 -20.75
C TRP A 92 -6.66 -7.13 -21.73
N LEU A 93 -6.45 -6.47 -22.87
CA LEU A 93 -7.49 -6.32 -23.89
C LEU A 93 -7.95 -7.68 -24.43
N GLN A 94 -7.01 -8.59 -24.71
CA GLN A 94 -7.31 -9.95 -25.13
C GLN A 94 -8.17 -10.69 -24.09
N MET A 95 -7.79 -10.63 -22.80
CA MET A 95 -8.55 -11.27 -21.72
C MET A 95 -9.98 -10.71 -21.60
N VAL A 96 -10.14 -9.40 -21.78
CA VAL A 96 -11.46 -8.75 -21.74
C VAL A 96 -12.32 -9.17 -22.94
N GLU A 97 -11.73 -9.30 -24.13
CA GLU A 97 -12.43 -9.75 -25.35
C GLU A 97 -12.83 -11.23 -25.27
N GLU A 98 -11.88 -12.12 -24.96
CA GLU A 98 -12.09 -13.57 -24.89
C GLU A 98 -13.18 -13.99 -23.90
N HIS A 99 -13.34 -13.22 -22.82
CA HIS A 99 -14.34 -13.49 -21.78
C HIS A 99 -15.60 -12.63 -21.91
N GLY A 100 -15.77 -11.86 -22.98
CA GLY A 100 -16.98 -11.05 -23.22
C GLY A 100 -17.19 -9.95 -22.18
N LEU A 101 -16.09 -9.37 -21.67
CA LEU A 101 -16.09 -8.38 -20.59
C LEU A 101 -15.96 -6.93 -21.09
N LEU A 102 -16.04 -6.70 -22.40
CA LEU A 102 -15.83 -5.38 -23.02
C LEU A 102 -16.77 -4.29 -22.47
N GLU A 103 -18.02 -4.65 -22.14
CA GLU A 103 -19.01 -3.71 -21.58
C GLU A 103 -18.90 -3.55 -20.06
N ASN A 104 -17.92 -4.20 -19.41
CA ASN A 104 -17.74 -4.10 -17.97
C ASN A 104 -17.15 -2.72 -17.60
N ALA A 105 -18.01 -1.82 -17.11
CA ALA A 105 -17.62 -0.46 -16.73
C ALA A 105 -16.51 -0.41 -15.67
N TRP A 106 -16.46 -1.37 -14.75
CA TRP A 106 -15.44 -1.41 -13.70
C TRP A 106 -14.06 -1.78 -14.26
N LEU A 107 -13.98 -2.80 -15.13
CA LEU A 107 -12.73 -3.17 -15.81
C LEU A 107 -12.26 -2.07 -16.77
N SER A 108 -13.19 -1.40 -17.44
CA SER A 108 -12.89 -0.25 -18.30
C SER A 108 -12.30 0.92 -17.51
N SER A 109 -12.87 1.23 -16.34
CA SER A 109 -12.32 2.24 -15.42
C SER A 109 -10.94 1.82 -14.90
N LEU A 110 -10.75 0.56 -14.51
CA LEU A 110 -9.45 0.07 -14.05
C LEU A 110 -8.38 0.17 -15.13
N PHE A 111 -8.70 -0.17 -16.38
CA PHE A 111 -7.78 -0.05 -17.49
C PHE A 111 -7.43 1.42 -17.80
N THR A 112 -8.41 2.31 -17.69
CA THR A 112 -8.18 3.76 -17.82
C THR A 112 -7.20 4.26 -16.75
N ASP A 113 -7.34 3.81 -15.51
CA ASP A 113 -6.47 4.18 -14.39
C ASP A 113 -5.18 3.33 -14.30
N ARG A 114 -4.82 2.51 -15.31
CA ARG A 114 -3.71 1.52 -15.23
C ARG A 114 -2.36 2.09 -14.77
N LEU A 115 -2.08 3.35 -15.15
CA LEU A 115 -0.87 4.08 -14.74
C LEU A 115 -0.75 4.28 -13.22
N ARG A 116 -1.86 4.12 -12.48
CA ARG A 116 -1.94 4.38 -11.04
C ARG A 116 -1.91 3.13 -10.18
N TRP A 117 -1.89 1.92 -10.76
CA TRP A 117 -2.03 0.71 -9.93
C TRP A 117 -1.35 -0.54 -10.48
N VAL A 118 -1.12 -0.60 -11.78
CA VAL A 118 -0.52 -1.78 -12.40
C VAL A 118 1.00 -1.77 -12.15
N PRO A 119 1.58 -2.86 -11.60
CA PRO A 119 2.98 -2.93 -11.24
C PRO A 119 3.94 -2.46 -12.34
N VAL A 120 3.74 -2.90 -13.59
CA VAL A 120 4.64 -2.57 -14.70
C VAL A 120 4.69 -1.07 -15.04
N TYR A 121 3.64 -0.33 -14.70
CA TYR A 121 3.55 1.12 -14.90
C TYR A 121 4.09 1.94 -13.72
N VAL A 122 4.04 1.37 -12.51
CA VAL A 122 4.46 2.08 -11.29
C VAL A 122 5.84 1.66 -10.79
N LYS A 123 6.49 0.69 -11.44
CA LYS A 123 7.79 0.10 -11.02
C LYS A 123 8.97 1.09 -10.98
N GLU A 124 8.89 2.19 -11.72
CA GLU A 124 9.95 3.20 -11.77
C GLU A 124 9.93 4.16 -10.59
N THR A 125 8.95 4.02 -9.70
CA THR A 125 8.83 4.85 -8.49
C THR A 125 9.12 3.98 -7.27
N PHE A 126 9.91 4.53 -6.33
CA PHE A 126 10.09 3.90 -5.03
C PHE A 126 8.84 4.06 -4.17
N TRP A 127 8.32 2.96 -3.62
CA TRP A 127 7.07 2.94 -2.84
C TRP A 127 7.23 2.35 -1.44
N THR A 128 8.45 2.35 -0.88
CA THR A 128 8.73 1.94 0.52
C THR A 128 8.12 0.58 0.90
N GLY A 129 8.13 -0.39 -0.02
CA GLY A 129 7.52 -1.72 0.21
C GLY A 129 5.99 -1.74 0.36
N MET A 130 5.29 -0.61 0.21
CA MET A 130 3.82 -0.53 0.31
C MET A 130 3.11 -1.25 -0.83
N SER A 131 3.84 -1.67 -1.88
CA SER A 131 3.30 -2.45 -3.00
C SER A 131 2.93 -3.88 -2.60
N THR A 132 3.42 -4.36 -1.45
CA THR A 132 3.17 -5.71 -0.94
C THR A 132 1.84 -5.76 -0.18
N THR A 133 1.11 -6.86 -0.36
CA THR A 133 -0.18 -7.11 0.32
C THR A 133 -0.05 -7.18 1.84
N GLN A 134 1.13 -7.58 2.32
CA GLN A 134 1.46 -7.74 3.74
C GLN A 134 1.32 -6.43 4.54
N ARG A 135 1.62 -5.27 3.95
CA ARG A 135 1.56 -3.98 4.67
C ARG A 135 0.13 -3.45 4.85
N SER A 136 -0.77 -3.71 3.90
CA SER A 136 -2.19 -3.39 4.11
C SER A 136 -2.84 -4.32 5.14
N GLU A 137 -2.39 -5.57 5.21
CA GLU A 137 -2.90 -6.56 6.18
C GLU A 137 -2.39 -6.28 7.59
N SER A 138 -1.11 -5.92 7.75
CA SER A 138 -0.53 -5.57 9.06
C SER A 138 -1.21 -4.37 9.72
N MET A 139 -1.72 -3.42 8.92
CA MET A 139 -2.42 -2.25 9.46
C MET A 139 -3.84 -2.53 9.89
N ASN A 140 -4.55 -3.44 9.21
CA ASN A 140 -5.84 -3.89 9.71
C ASN A 140 -5.66 -4.59 11.06
N ALA A 141 -4.68 -5.50 11.15
CA ALA A 141 -4.31 -6.17 12.40
C ALA A 141 -3.89 -5.17 13.50
N PHE A 142 -3.19 -4.08 13.13
CA PHE A 142 -2.81 -3.04 14.09
C PHE A 142 -4.03 -2.39 14.76
N PHE A 143 -5.11 -2.10 14.02
CA PHE A 143 -6.30 -1.49 14.61
C PHE A 143 -7.19 -2.50 15.33
N ASP A 144 -7.15 -3.78 14.98
CA ASP A 144 -7.94 -4.82 15.63
C ASP A 144 -7.64 -4.90 17.15
N ASP A 145 -6.41 -4.60 17.55
CA ASP A 145 -5.98 -4.57 18.97
C ASP A 145 -6.52 -3.36 19.75
N TYR A 146 -6.94 -2.28 19.07
CA TYR A 146 -7.36 -1.02 19.71
C TYR A 146 -8.83 -0.68 19.50
N VAL A 147 -9.43 -1.11 18.39
CA VAL A 147 -10.78 -0.69 17.96
C VAL A 147 -11.53 -1.89 17.38
N ASN A 148 -12.80 -2.04 17.77
CA ASN A 148 -13.71 -3.01 17.17
C ASN A 148 -15.11 -2.40 16.97
N SER A 149 -16.04 -3.17 16.41
CA SER A 149 -17.40 -2.73 16.11
C SER A 149 -18.22 -2.29 17.33
N LYS A 150 -17.78 -2.60 18.55
CA LYS A 150 -18.42 -2.20 19.82
C LYS A 150 -17.77 -0.96 20.45
N THR A 151 -16.65 -0.48 19.92
CA THR A 151 -15.96 0.70 20.45
C THR A 151 -16.82 1.95 20.21
N THR A 152 -17.16 2.66 21.28
CA THR A 152 -17.90 3.93 21.18
C THR A 152 -17.02 5.02 20.60
N LEU A 153 -17.61 6.10 20.05
CA LEU A 153 -16.84 7.20 19.47
C LEU A 153 -15.88 7.86 20.48
N LYS A 154 -16.29 7.99 21.75
CA LYS A 154 -15.41 8.52 22.80
C LYS A 154 -14.21 7.61 23.02
N GLN A 155 -14.46 6.31 23.21
CA GLN A 155 -13.39 5.31 23.38
C GLN A 155 -12.49 5.25 22.15
N PHE A 156 -13.05 5.43 20.96
CA PHE A 156 -12.29 5.46 19.73
C PHE A 156 -11.24 6.57 19.73
N VAL A 157 -11.62 7.80 20.12
CA VAL A 157 -10.67 8.93 20.19
C VAL A 157 -9.54 8.64 21.20
N GLU A 158 -9.89 8.11 22.37
CA GLU A 158 -8.90 7.75 23.40
C GLU A 158 -7.95 6.63 22.92
N GLN A 159 -8.49 5.58 22.29
CA GLN A 159 -7.69 4.47 21.78
C GLN A 159 -6.83 4.86 20.59
N TYR A 160 -7.33 5.76 19.73
CA TYR A 160 -6.58 6.32 18.62
C TYR A 160 -5.36 7.12 19.10
N ASP A 161 -5.54 7.98 20.10
CA ASP A 161 -4.45 8.75 20.70
C ASP A 161 -3.40 7.85 21.37
N ASN A 162 -3.85 6.80 22.08
CA ASN A 162 -2.95 5.81 22.66
C ASN A 162 -2.17 5.02 21.60
N ALA A 163 -2.82 4.64 20.50
CA ALA A 163 -2.17 3.95 19.39
C ALA A 163 -1.09 4.82 18.74
N LEU A 164 -1.36 6.13 18.57
CA LEU A 164 -0.39 7.09 18.06
C LEU A 164 0.79 7.28 19.02
N LYS A 165 0.55 7.50 20.31
CA LYS A 165 1.62 7.64 21.32
C LYS A 165 2.53 6.41 21.35
N SER A 166 1.94 5.22 21.34
CA SER A 166 2.73 3.97 21.31
C SER A 166 3.62 3.87 20.08
N LYS A 167 3.20 4.41 18.93
CA LYS A 167 4.02 4.43 17.71
C LYS A 167 5.16 5.44 17.81
N VAL A 168 4.89 6.66 18.28
CA VAL A 168 5.92 7.69 18.50
C VAL A 168 6.98 7.19 19.49
N GLU A 169 6.58 6.61 20.62
CA GLU A 169 7.54 6.07 21.60
C GLU A 169 8.41 4.93 21.04
N LYS A 170 7.86 4.10 20.15
CA LYS A 170 8.62 3.03 19.49
C LYS A 170 9.61 3.60 18.48
N GLU A 171 9.22 4.62 17.74
CA GLU A 171 10.07 5.33 16.80
C GLU A 171 11.21 6.06 17.52
N GLU A 172 10.93 6.80 18.59
CA GLU A 172 11.95 7.47 19.40
C GLU A 172 12.98 6.49 19.98
N LYS A 173 12.54 5.31 20.43
CA LYS A 173 13.45 4.25 20.89
C LYS A 173 14.32 3.70 19.77
N ALA A 174 13.76 3.53 18.58
CA ALA A 174 14.49 3.06 17.40
C ALA A 174 15.51 4.12 16.92
N ASP A 175 15.13 5.40 16.94
CA ASP A 175 16.01 6.54 16.65
C ASP A 175 17.18 6.60 17.62
N PHE A 176 16.88 6.54 18.92
CA PHE A 176 17.90 6.54 19.95
C PHE A 176 18.90 5.39 19.74
N HIS A 177 18.41 4.18 19.48
CA HIS A 177 19.28 3.04 19.20
C HIS A 177 20.11 3.25 17.93
N SER A 178 19.50 3.73 16.85
CA SER A 178 20.18 3.92 15.57
C SER A 178 21.24 5.02 15.59
N ILE A 179 21.02 6.09 16.35
CA ILE A 179 21.97 7.22 16.44
C ILE A 179 23.13 6.89 17.39
N ASN A 180 22.85 6.15 18.47
CA ASN A 180 23.82 5.92 19.55
C ASN A 180 24.56 4.58 19.45
N SER A 181 24.37 3.82 18.38
CA SER A 181 25.15 2.61 18.11
C SER A 181 25.67 2.61 16.68
N ILE A 182 26.67 1.78 16.39
CA ILE A 182 27.24 1.62 15.05
C ILE A 182 27.07 0.16 14.66
N ILE A 183 26.43 -0.10 13.52
CA ILE A 183 26.43 -1.45 12.92
C ILE A 183 27.80 -1.71 12.30
N PRO A 184 28.52 -2.79 12.63
CA PRO A 184 29.78 -3.12 11.97
C PRO A 184 29.60 -3.29 10.45
N LEU A 185 30.54 -2.77 9.66
CA LEU A 185 30.61 -3.07 8.23
C LEU A 185 30.89 -4.57 8.05
N LEU A 186 30.17 -5.22 7.14
CA LEU A 186 30.23 -6.67 7.00
C LEU A 186 31.26 -7.08 5.94
N MET A 187 31.40 -6.30 4.87
CA MET A 187 32.37 -6.60 3.79
C MET A 187 33.23 -5.40 3.38
N GLU A 188 33.19 -4.31 4.15
CA GLU A 188 34.02 -3.09 3.97
C GLU A 188 33.91 -2.44 2.58
N PHE A 189 32.84 -2.71 1.83
CA PHE A 189 32.62 -2.03 0.56
C PHE A 189 32.36 -0.53 0.77
N TYR A 190 32.85 0.29 -0.17
CA TYR A 190 32.71 1.75 -0.08
C TYR A 190 31.24 2.21 -0.02
N PHE A 191 30.33 1.48 -0.66
CA PHE A 191 28.90 1.80 -0.62
C PHE A 191 28.25 1.44 0.74
N GLU A 192 28.73 0.40 1.46
CA GLU A 192 28.20 0.05 2.78
C GLU A 192 28.36 1.22 3.76
N LYS A 193 29.52 1.89 3.71
CA LYS A 193 29.76 3.08 4.52
C LYS A 193 28.79 4.21 4.21
N GLN A 194 28.51 4.47 2.93
CA GLN A 194 27.55 5.50 2.53
C GLN A 194 26.14 5.18 3.03
N PHE A 195 25.71 3.92 2.93
CA PHE A 195 24.39 3.51 3.41
C PHE A 195 24.29 3.51 4.93
N GLN A 196 25.34 3.11 5.64
CA GLN A 196 25.40 3.19 7.11
C GLN A 196 25.26 4.64 7.60
N GLU A 197 25.87 5.60 6.90
CA GLU A 197 25.77 7.03 7.24
C GLU A 197 24.40 7.63 6.87
N ALA A 198 23.74 7.11 5.82
CA ALA A 198 22.49 7.67 5.29
C ALA A 198 21.21 7.03 5.86
N TYR A 199 21.26 5.76 6.28
CA TYR A 199 20.08 5.00 6.69
C TYR A 199 20.08 4.67 8.18
N THR A 200 18.88 4.49 8.73
CA THR A 200 18.76 3.89 10.05
C THR A 200 19.18 2.43 10.02
N HIS A 201 19.49 1.91 11.20
CA HIS A 201 19.96 0.54 11.39
C HIS A 201 19.04 -0.53 10.77
N ASP A 202 17.73 -0.34 10.85
CA ASP A 202 16.76 -1.28 10.28
C ASP A 202 16.77 -1.21 8.74
N CYS A 203 16.81 0.00 8.17
CA CYS A 203 16.88 0.18 6.72
C CYS A 203 18.22 -0.30 6.12
N TYR A 204 19.32 -0.14 6.85
CA TYR A 204 20.63 -0.68 6.45
C TYR A 204 20.60 -2.21 6.33
N LYS A 205 20.00 -2.89 7.30
CA LYS A 205 19.84 -4.36 7.28
C LYS A 205 18.99 -4.84 6.10
N LEU A 206 17.88 -4.14 5.81
CA LEU A 206 17.03 -4.46 4.66
C LEU A 206 17.79 -4.35 3.34
N MET A 207 18.57 -3.27 3.16
CA MET A 207 19.42 -3.11 1.98
C MET A 207 20.44 -4.26 1.89
N TYR A 208 21.08 -4.60 3.00
CA TYR A 208 22.05 -5.69 3.03
C TYR A 208 21.43 -7.03 2.62
N GLU A 209 20.24 -7.34 3.15
CA GLU A 209 19.49 -8.55 2.75
C GLU A 209 19.17 -8.56 1.26
N GLU A 210 18.75 -7.43 0.68
CA GLU A 210 18.37 -7.35 -0.74
C GLU A 210 19.56 -7.40 -1.72
N VAL A 211 20.75 -6.93 -1.30
CA VAL A 211 21.95 -6.91 -2.15
C VAL A 211 22.70 -8.23 -2.12
N PHE A 212 22.70 -8.92 -0.98
CA PHE A 212 23.57 -10.08 -0.76
C PHE A 212 22.85 -11.43 -0.64
N TYR A 213 21.51 -11.45 -0.64
CA TYR A 213 20.69 -12.67 -0.62
C TYR A 213 19.56 -12.61 -1.66
#